data_AF-A0ABD3VIH6-F1
#
_entry.id   AF-A0ABD3VIH6-F1
#
_cell.length_a   1.000
_cell.length_b   1.000
_cell.length_c   1.000
_cell.angle_alpha   90.00
_cell.angle_beta   90.00
_cell.angle_gamma   90.00
#
_symmetry.space_group_name_H-M   'P 1'
#
loop_
_entity.id
_entity.type
_entity.pdbx_description
1 polymer ?
#
loop_
_entity_poly.entity_id
_entity_poly.type
_entity_poly.pdbx_seq_one_letter_code
_entity_poly.pdbx_strand_id
1 'polypeptide(L)'
;MNKGKLLTQKVTSLSCPDLYVNMEQRFAQKLTSFSCQDLHVNKGKRLAHKLTSLSCQDLHMNKGKLLTQKLTFLSCPDLHVNIVQRLAQKLTFLSCQDLHVNKGKIVSQKFSSLNCQVLDVNKGKLLTQKLTSLSCPDLHVNIEQRLAQKLTLISCQDLHVNKGKIVSQKFSSLNCQDLDVNMEQLFAQKLTSL
;
A
#
# COMPACT_ATOMS: atom_id res chain seq x y z
N MET A 1 -11.09 -25.70 5.20
CA MET A 1 -10.34 -25.71 3.92
C MET A 1 -11.31 -25.56 2.75
N ASN A 2 -11.55 -24.35 2.26
CA ASN A 2 -12.37 -24.15 1.06
C ASN A 2 -11.43 -24.04 -0.14
N LYS A 3 -11.26 -25.14 -0.89
CA LYS A 3 -10.41 -25.18 -2.09
C LYS A 3 -11.13 -24.36 -3.18
N GLY A 4 -10.61 -23.16 -3.46
CA GLY A 4 -11.26 -22.17 -4.33
C GLY A 4 -11.62 -22.71 -5.71
N LYS A 5 -12.91 -22.84 -5.93
CA LYS A 5 -13.53 -22.98 -7.24
C LYS A 5 -13.77 -21.57 -7.79
N LEU A 6 -13.73 -21.38 -9.11
CA LEU A 6 -14.16 -20.13 -9.75
C LEU A 6 -15.65 -19.90 -9.37
N LEU A 7 -15.95 -18.98 -8.46
CA LEU A 7 -17.27 -18.82 -7.83
C LEU A 7 -18.27 -18.03 -8.69
N THR A 8 -18.24 -18.19 -10.02
CA THR A 8 -19.18 -17.59 -11.00
C THR A 8 -18.95 -16.12 -11.36
N GLN A 9 -19.46 -15.70 -12.53
CA GLN A 9 -19.33 -14.33 -13.08
C GLN A 9 -20.15 -13.26 -12.33
N LYS A 10 -21.07 -13.63 -11.42
CA LYS A 10 -22.10 -12.72 -10.88
C LYS A 10 -22.01 -12.44 -9.37
N VAL A 11 -20.87 -12.65 -8.72
CA VAL A 11 -20.72 -12.27 -7.30
C VAL A 11 -20.43 -10.77 -7.19
N THR A 12 -21.38 -10.01 -6.64
CA THR A 12 -21.23 -8.56 -6.42
C THR A 12 -20.59 -8.23 -5.08
N SER A 13 -20.87 -9.02 -4.04
CA SER A 13 -20.34 -8.84 -2.69
C SER A 13 -19.97 -10.18 -2.07
N LEU A 14 -18.92 -10.20 -1.27
CA LEU A 14 -18.49 -11.38 -0.53
C LEU A 14 -18.09 -10.97 0.89
N SER A 15 -18.51 -11.74 1.88
CA SER A 15 -18.12 -11.55 3.28
C SER A 15 -17.76 -12.90 3.90
N CYS A 16 -16.68 -12.94 4.67
CA CYS A 16 -16.27 -14.12 5.41
C CYS A 16 -15.45 -13.69 6.63
N PRO A 17 -15.43 -14.44 7.75
CA PRO A 17 -14.56 -14.14 8.88
C PRO A 17 -13.10 -14.10 8.45
N ASP A 18 -12.59 -15.20 7.92
CA ASP A 18 -11.19 -15.32 7.49
C ASP A 18 -11.08 -15.87 6.07
N LEU A 19 -10.11 -15.35 5.32
CA LEU A 19 -9.78 -15.86 4.00
C LEU A 19 -8.27 -16.08 3.85
N TYR A 20 -7.92 -17.33 3.57
CA TYR A 20 -6.56 -17.74 3.20
C TYR A 20 -6.50 -18.04 1.69
N VAL A 21 -5.89 -17.14 0.93
CA VAL A 21 -5.67 -17.30 -0.52
C VAL A 21 -4.29 -17.87 -0.74
N ASN A 22 -4.21 -19.18 -1.01
CA ASN A 22 -2.94 -19.92 -0.99
C ASN A 22 -2.55 -20.60 -2.33
N MET A 23 -3.42 -20.67 -3.35
CA MET A 23 -3.10 -21.24 -4.68
C MET A 23 -3.96 -20.68 -5.82
N GLU A 24 -3.53 -20.93 -7.07
CA GLU A 24 -3.97 -20.45 -8.40
C GLU A 24 -5.47 -20.22 -8.66
N GLN A 25 -6.12 -19.33 -7.92
CA GLN A 25 -7.57 -19.19 -7.97
C GLN A 25 -7.96 -17.72 -8.13
N ARG A 26 -8.73 -17.44 -9.18
CA ARG A 26 -9.51 -16.21 -9.29
C ARG A 26 -10.88 -16.47 -8.71
N PHE A 27 -11.32 -15.67 -7.74
CA PHE A 27 -12.65 -15.83 -7.16
C PHE A 27 -13.73 -15.24 -8.07
N ALA A 28 -13.48 -14.04 -8.62
CA ALA A 28 -14.43 -13.35 -9.47
C ALA A 28 -13.77 -12.49 -10.57
N GLN A 29 -14.51 -12.20 -11.63
CA GLN A 29 -14.10 -11.20 -12.61
C GLN A 29 -14.28 -9.77 -12.06
N LYS A 30 -15.41 -9.52 -11.42
CA LYS A 30 -15.72 -8.25 -10.76
C LYS A 30 -16.31 -8.56 -9.39
N LEU A 31 -15.85 -7.87 -8.37
CA LEU A 31 -16.44 -7.79 -7.05
C LEU A 31 -16.65 -6.31 -6.75
N THR A 32 -17.81 -5.92 -6.26
CA THR A 32 -18.05 -4.56 -5.78
C THR A 32 -17.49 -4.42 -4.37
N SER A 33 -17.78 -5.35 -3.47
CA SER A 33 -17.29 -5.31 -2.10
C SER A 33 -16.74 -6.67 -1.66
N PHE A 34 -15.66 -6.63 -0.88
CA PHE A 34 -15.17 -7.78 -0.14
C PHE A 34 -14.87 -7.36 1.30
N SER A 35 -15.40 -8.07 2.28
CA SER A 35 -15.16 -7.83 3.70
C SER A 35 -14.72 -9.08 4.42
N CYS A 36 -13.73 -8.96 5.30
CA CYS A 36 -13.38 -10.02 6.24
C CYS A 36 -12.82 -9.44 7.54
N GLN A 37 -12.59 -10.28 8.54
CA GLN A 37 -11.67 -9.94 9.62
C GLN A 37 -10.25 -10.12 9.09
N ASP A 38 -9.86 -11.34 8.75
CA ASP A 38 -8.47 -11.63 8.38
C ASP A 38 -8.33 -12.04 6.91
N LEU A 39 -7.46 -11.34 6.18
CA LEU A 39 -7.09 -11.68 4.81
C LEU A 39 -5.61 -12.06 4.73
N HIS A 40 -5.35 -13.35 4.57
CA HIS A 40 -4.00 -13.85 4.31
C HIS A 40 -3.82 -14.22 2.85
N VAL A 41 -2.86 -13.59 2.18
CA VAL A 41 -2.57 -13.80 0.76
C VAL A 41 -1.14 -14.32 0.58
N ASN A 42 -1.04 -15.62 0.30
CA ASN A 42 0.22 -16.32 0.10
C ASN A 42 0.24 -16.93 -1.32
N LYS A 43 1.36 -16.82 -2.05
CA LYS A 43 1.67 -17.55 -3.30
C LYS A 43 0.45 -17.86 -4.20
N GLY A 44 -0.07 -16.87 -4.89
CA GLY A 44 -1.24 -17.08 -5.77
C GLY A 44 -1.68 -15.77 -6.43
N LYS A 45 -2.46 -15.85 -7.52
CA LYS A 45 -2.91 -14.67 -8.28
C LYS A 45 -4.36 -14.33 -7.99
N ARG A 46 -4.57 -13.06 -7.64
CA ARG A 46 -5.77 -12.22 -7.74
C ARG A 46 -7.09 -12.77 -7.17
N LEU A 47 -7.56 -12.15 -6.10
CA LEU A 47 -8.93 -12.26 -5.60
C LEU A 47 -9.94 -11.94 -6.71
N ALA A 48 -9.74 -10.80 -7.38
CA ALA A 48 -10.56 -10.35 -8.49
C ALA A 48 -9.77 -9.63 -9.58
N HIS A 49 -10.38 -9.45 -10.75
CA HIS A 49 -9.82 -8.53 -11.75
C HIS A 49 -10.15 -7.08 -11.42
N LYS A 50 -11.39 -6.78 -10.99
CA LYS A 50 -11.80 -5.50 -10.42
C LYS A 50 -12.43 -5.74 -9.05
N LEU A 51 -12.01 -4.95 -8.07
CA LEU A 51 -12.62 -4.85 -6.75
C LEU A 51 -12.90 -3.37 -6.49
N THR A 52 -14.11 -2.98 -6.09
CA THR A 52 -14.35 -1.56 -5.77
C THR A 52 -13.88 -1.26 -4.36
N SER A 53 -14.32 -2.03 -3.38
CA SER A 53 -13.98 -1.86 -1.97
C SER A 53 -13.48 -3.15 -1.34
N LEU A 54 -12.39 -3.05 -0.57
CA LEU A 54 -11.89 -4.08 0.34
C LEU A 54 -11.89 -3.51 1.76
N SER A 55 -12.55 -4.19 2.68
CA SER A 55 -12.48 -3.93 4.11
C SER A 55 -11.98 -5.16 4.85
N CYS A 56 -10.98 -5.00 5.70
CA CYS A 56 -10.53 -6.04 6.62
C CYS A 56 -10.07 -5.44 7.94
N GLN A 57 -9.91 -6.27 8.97
CA GLN A 57 -9.19 -5.88 10.19
C GLN A 57 -7.69 -6.03 9.91
N ASP A 58 -7.31 -7.25 9.50
CA ASP A 58 -5.93 -7.61 9.21
C ASP A 58 -5.76 -8.06 7.76
N LEU A 59 -4.68 -7.59 7.14
CA LEU A 59 -4.29 -8.05 5.81
C LEU A 59 -2.80 -8.35 5.79
N HIS A 60 -2.49 -9.63 5.61
CA HIS A 60 -1.12 -10.12 5.48
C HIS A 60 -0.86 -10.62 4.06
N MET A 61 0.03 -9.94 3.34
CA MET A 61 0.56 -10.41 2.05
C MET A 61 2.02 -10.79 2.18
N ASN A 62 2.40 -12.03 1.88
CA ASN A 62 3.80 -12.46 2.06
C ASN A 62 4.60 -12.75 0.78
N LYS A 63 4.00 -13.40 -0.23
CA LYS A 63 4.69 -13.77 -1.48
C LYS A 63 3.68 -13.74 -2.61
N GLY A 64 3.39 -12.56 -3.15
CA GLY A 64 2.29 -12.36 -4.09
C GLY A 64 2.66 -11.44 -5.26
N LYS A 65 2.00 -11.66 -6.42
CA LYS A 65 2.16 -10.79 -7.59
C LYS A 65 1.13 -9.67 -7.65
N LEU A 66 -0.14 -9.95 -7.38
CA LEU A 66 -1.24 -8.99 -7.46
C LEU A 66 -2.52 -9.49 -6.75
N LEU A 67 -3.11 -8.69 -5.87
CA LEU A 67 -4.42 -8.95 -5.26
C LEU A 67 -5.56 -8.63 -6.23
N THR A 68 -5.49 -7.47 -6.89
CA THR A 68 -6.47 -7.06 -7.91
C THR A 68 -5.85 -6.11 -8.91
N GLN A 69 -6.44 -6.02 -10.10
CA GLN A 69 -5.97 -5.06 -11.09
C GLN A 69 -6.40 -3.64 -10.76
N LYS A 70 -7.64 -3.48 -10.30
CA LYS A 70 -8.17 -2.21 -9.84
C LYS A 70 -8.80 -2.41 -8.47
N LEU A 71 -8.41 -1.55 -7.54
CA LEU A 71 -9.04 -1.35 -6.25
C LEU A 71 -9.36 0.13 -6.13
N THR A 72 -10.57 0.50 -5.72
CA THR A 72 -10.87 1.92 -5.48
C THR A 72 -10.56 2.28 -4.05
N PHE A 73 -11.05 1.49 -3.09
CA PHE A 73 -10.89 1.71 -1.66
C PHE A 73 -10.33 0.46 -0.98
N LEU A 74 -9.32 0.67 -0.14
CA LEU A 74 -8.83 -0.29 0.83
C LEU A 74 -8.93 0.33 2.22
N SER A 75 -9.68 -0.30 3.11
CA SER A 75 -9.71 0.02 4.54
C SER A 75 -9.24 -1.20 5.31
N CYS A 76 -8.14 -1.04 6.04
CA CYS A 76 -7.55 -2.12 6.83
C CYS A 76 -6.75 -1.50 7.97
N PRO A 77 -7.17 -1.60 9.24
CA PRO A 77 -6.37 -1.15 10.37
C PRO A 77 -4.93 -1.63 10.27
N ASP A 78 -4.72 -2.92 10.04
CA ASP A 78 -3.39 -3.53 10.08
C ASP A 78 -2.98 -4.12 8.72
N LEU A 79 -2.12 -3.40 8.00
CA LEU A 79 -1.67 -3.80 6.67
C LEU A 79 -0.20 -4.24 6.68
N HIS A 80 0.02 -5.55 6.57
CA HIS A 80 1.34 -6.15 6.54
C HIS A 80 1.68 -6.67 5.14
N VAL A 81 2.63 -6.00 4.48
CA VAL A 81 3.06 -6.34 3.11
C VAL A 81 4.54 -6.75 3.09
N ASN A 82 4.76 -8.04 2.88
CA ASN A 82 6.07 -8.69 2.83
C ASN A 82 6.28 -9.33 1.44
N ILE A 83 7.48 -9.20 0.84
CA ILE A 83 7.90 -9.76 -0.48
C ILE A 83 6.77 -9.75 -1.54
N VAL A 84 6.21 -8.57 -1.81
CA VAL A 84 5.15 -8.39 -2.81
C VAL A 84 5.65 -7.62 -4.04
N GLN A 85 5.27 -8.08 -5.24
CA GLN A 85 5.48 -7.29 -6.46
C GLN A 85 4.50 -6.12 -6.54
N ARG A 86 3.24 -6.35 -6.14
CA ARG A 86 2.14 -5.39 -6.18
C ARG A 86 0.90 -5.82 -5.39
N LEU A 87 0.26 -4.91 -4.64
CA LEU A 87 -1.09 -5.10 -4.08
C LEU A 87 -2.13 -4.88 -5.18
N ALA A 88 -2.13 -3.70 -5.81
CA ALA A 88 -2.97 -3.39 -6.96
C ALA A 88 -2.23 -2.61 -8.06
N GLN A 89 -2.68 -2.69 -9.33
CA GLN A 89 -2.13 -1.79 -10.36
C GLN A 89 -2.61 -0.37 -10.17
N LYS A 90 -3.88 -0.22 -9.82
CA LYS A 90 -4.47 1.05 -9.42
C LYS A 90 -5.16 0.84 -8.08
N LEU A 91 -4.80 1.69 -7.12
CA LEU A 91 -5.50 1.86 -5.86
C LEU A 91 -5.77 3.35 -5.73
N THR A 92 -7.02 3.76 -5.52
CA THR A 92 -7.31 5.20 -5.41
C THR A 92 -7.04 5.68 -3.98
N PHE A 93 -7.62 4.99 -2.99
CA PHE A 93 -7.55 5.35 -1.58
C PHE A 93 -7.14 4.17 -0.73
N LEU A 94 -6.20 4.39 0.18
CA LEU A 94 -5.86 3.46 1.26
C LEU A 94 -5.98 4.18 2.59
N SER A 95 -6.70 3.56 3.51
CA SER A 95 -6.81 3.97 4.91
C SER A 95 -6.42 2.81 5.79
N CYS A 96 -5.50 3.04 6.71
CA CYS A 96 -5.10 2.09 7.73
C CYS A 96 -4.75 2.81 9.03
N GLN A 97 -4.54 2.05 10.10
CA GLN A 97 -3.81 2.56 11.25
C GLN A 97 -2.33 2.34 10.97
N ASP A 98 -1.95 1.09 10.73
CA ASP A 98 -0.57 0.68 10.58
C ASP A 98 -0.31 0.07 9.20
N LEU A 99 0.73 0.58 8.54
CA LEU A 99 1.21 0.06 7.27
C LEU A 99 2.68 -0.34 7.37
N HIS A 100 2.91 -1.64 7.45
CA HIS A 100 4.27 -2.20 7.46
C HIS A 100 4.62 -2.82 6.09
N VAL A 101 5.61 -2.24 5.43
CA VAL A 101 6.12 -2.70 4.13
C VAL A 101 7.57 -3.13 4.29
N ASN A 102 7.79 -4.45 4.38
CA ASN A 102 9.11 -4.99 4.71
C ASN A 102 10.04 -5.13 3.48
N LYS A 103 9.66 -5.96 2.50
CA LYS A 103 10.44 -6.21 1.27
C LYS A 103 9.54 -6.02 0.06
N GLY A 104 9.63 -4.90 -0.66
CA GLY A 104 8.65 -4.58 -1.70
C GLY A 104 9.23 -3.83 -2.89
N LYS A 105 8.74 -4.15 -4.10
CA LYS A 105 9.04 -3.33 -5.28
C LYS A 105 8.10 -2.14 -5.39
N ILE A 106 6.78 -2.36 -5.27
CA ILE A 106 5.70 -1.37 -5.44
C ILE A 106 4.41 -1.90 -4.76
N VAL A 107 3.71 -1.13 -3.91
CA VAL A 107 2.36 -1.46 -3.39
C VAL A 107 1.30 -1.18 -4.48
N SER A 108 1.34 0.00 -5.10
CA SER A 108 0.52 0.34 -6.27
C SER A 108 1.26 1.21 -7.28
N GLN A 109 0.85 1.18 -8.53
CA GLN A 109 1.46 2.01 -9.59
C GLN A 109 0.97 3.45 -9.50
N LYS A 110 -0.29 3.61 -9.09
CA LYS A 110 -0.92 4.88 -8.82
C LYS A 110 -1.70 4.76 -7.53
N PHE A 111 -1.49 5.75 -6.67
CA PHE A 111 -2.27 6.07 -5.51
C PHE A 111 -2.72 7.53 -5.62
N SER A 112 -3.97 7.83 -5.30
CA SER A 112 -4.38 9.22 -5.09
C SER A 112 -4.04 9.61 -3.66
N SER A 113 -4.55 8.87 -2.67
CA SER A 113 -4.36 9.20 -1.26
C SER A 113 -3.98 7.98 -0.44
N LEU A 114 -3.06 8.18 0.50
CA LEU A 114 -2.71 7.25 1.58
C LEU A 114 -2.91 7.99 2.91
N ASN A 115 -3.75 7.43 3.79
CA ASN A 115 -3.94 7.87 5.16
C ASN A 115 -3.58 6.74 6.13
N CYS A 116 -2.72 7.04 7.09
CA CYS A 116 -2.31 6.11 8.14
C CYS A 116 -2.04 6.84 9.46
N GLN A 117 -1.89 6.08 10.56
CA GLN A 117 -1.26 6.57 11.78
C GLN A 117 0.25 6.34 11.69
N VAL A 118 0.66 5.12 11.34
CA VAL A 118 2.07 4.73 11.21
C VAL A 118 2.34 4.14 9.82
N LEU A 119 3.45 4.58 9.22
CA LEU A 119 3.99 4.03 7.98
C LEU A 119 5.45 3.61 8.16
N ASP A 120 5.67 2.30 8.18
CA ASP A 120 6.99 1.71 8.22
C ASP A 120 7.36 1.09 6.86
N VAL A 121 8.39 1.64 6.23
CA VAL A 121 8.91 1.10 4.97
C VAL A 121 10.36 0.72 5.13
N ASN A 122 10.63 -0.58 5.26
CA ASN A 122 11.94 -1.06 5.69
C ASN A 122 12.93 -1.38 4.56
N LYS A 123 12.63 -2.24 3.59
CA LYS A 123 13.56 -2.63 2.52
C LYS A 123 12.83 -2.65 1.18
N GLY A 124 13.30 -1.91 0.19
CA GLY A 124 12.59 -1.88 -1.09
C GLY A 124 13.02 -0.77 -2.03
N LYS A 125 12.32 -0.72 -3.17
CA LYS A 125 12.55 0.28 -4.21
C LYS A 125 11.58 1.46 -4.09
N LEU A 126 10.28 1.21 -4.23
CA LEU A 126 9.25 2.24 -4.22
C LEU A 126 7.98 1.73 -3.52
N LEU A 127 7.29 2.59 -2.77
CA LEU A 127 5.91 2.31 -2.35
C LEU A 127 4.97 2.46 -3.56
N THR A 128 5.17 3.51 -4.35
CA THR A 128 4.37 3.80 -5.56
C THR A 128 5.12 4.66 -6.58
N GLN A 129 4.70 4.64 -7.85
CA GLN A 129 5.25 5.59 -8.82
C GLN A 129 4.63 6.97 -8.66
N LYS A 130 3.33 7.04 -8.35
CA LYS A 130 2.61 8.30 -8.16
C LYS A 130 1.74 8.21 -6.92
N LEU A 131 1.85 9.22 -6.06
CA LEU A 131 1.00 9.47 -4.91
C LEU A 131 0.61 10.95 -4.95
N THR A 132 -0.66 11.29 -4.78
CA THR A 132 -1.04 12.71 -4.72
C THR A 132 -0.84 13.21 -3.30
N SER A 133 -1.47 12.56 -2.32
CA SER A 133 -1.35 12.94 -0.91
C SER A 133 -0.95 11.76 -0.03
N LEU A 134 -0.04 12.05 0.90
CA LEU A 134 0.30 11.21 2.02
C LEU A 134 0.00 11.98 3.31
N SER A 135 -0.86 11.42 4.15
CA SER A 135 -1.08 11.89 5.51
C SER A 135 -0.80 10.74 6.45
N CYS A 136 0.19 10.91 7.30
CA CYS A 136 0.56 9.92 8.31
C CYS A 136 1.30 10.68 9.41
N PRO A 137 0.85 10.67 10.67
CA PRO A 137 1.60 11.24 11.78
C PRO A 137 3.04 10.72 11.82
N ASP A 138 3.24 9.41 11.76
CA ASP A 138 4.56 8.80 11.95
C ASP A 138 5.03 8.08 10.68
N LEU A 139 6.09 8.59 10.06
CA LEU A 139 6.71 7.97 8.89
C LEU A 139 8.13 7.52 9.19
N HIS A 140 8.35 6.20 9.14
CA HIS A 140 9.69 5.63 9.19
C HIS A 140 10.04 4.99 7.84
N VAL A 141 11.04 5.58 7.17
CA VAL A 141 11.47 5.15 5.85
C VAL A 141 12.95 4.74 5.89
N ASN A 142 13.22 3.45 5.65
CA ASN A 142 14.55 2.85 5.71
C ASN A 142 14.95 2.17 4.39
N ILE A 143 14.48 2.68 3.26
CA ILE A 143 14.62 2.03 1.94
C ILE A 143 15.91 2.40 1.21
N GLU A 144 16.49 1.47 0.44
CA GLU A 144 17.62 1.79 -0.46
C GLU A 144 17.30 2.86 -1.53
N GLN A 145 16.02 3.18 -1.76
CA GLN A 145 15.56 4.09 -2.81
C GLN A 145 14.59 5.17 -2.30
N ARG A 146 13.34 5.27 -2.80
CA ARG A 146 12.44 6.42 -2.59
C ARG A 146 11.03 5.96 -2.27
N LEU A 147 10.27 6.68 -1.45
CA LEU A 147 8.87 6.31 -1.15
C LEU A 147 8.02 6.38 -2.43
N ALA A 148 8.16 7.46 -3.19
CA ALA A 148 7.51 7.64 -4.48
C ALA A 148 8.42 8.27 -5.53
N GLN A 149 8.08 8.13 -6.82
CA GLN A 149 8.73 8.96 -7.85
C GLN A 149 8.11 10.36 -7.90
N LYS A 150 6.78 10.44 -7.83
CA LYS A 150 6.04 11.70 -7.72
C LYS A 150 5.12 11.63 -6.52
N LEU A 151 5.19 12.64 -5.68
CA LEU A 151 4.40 12.81 -4.47
C LEU A 151 3.97 14.26 -4.43
N THR A 152 2.69 14.63 -4.47
CA THR A 152 2.35 16.07 -4.48
C THR A 152 2.47 16.69 -3.10
N LEU A 153 1.87 16.05 -2.09
CA LEU A 153 1.79 16.56 -0.73
C LEU A 153 2.13 15.47 0.29
N ILE A 154 2.91 15.85 1.29
CA ILE A 154 3.19 15.05 2.49
C ILE A 154 2.77 15.89 3.70
N SER A 155 2.00 15.28 4.59
CA SER A 155 1.68 15.83 5.89
C SER A 155 1.97 14.79 6.97
N CYS A 156 2.79 15.17 7.94
CA CYS A 156 3.15 14.32 9.08
C CYS A 156 3.44 15.11 10.34
N GLN A 157 3.56 14.39 11.46
CA GLN A 157 4.20 14.92 12.65
C GLN A 157 5.69 14.62 12.55
N ASP A 158 6.04 13.34 12.45
CA ASP A 158 7.40 12.85 12.46
C ASP A 158 7.77 12.17 11.14
N LEU A 159 8.87 12.61 10.52
CA LEU A 159 9.48 11.94 9.37
C LEU A 159 10.91 11.53 9.69
N HIS A 160 11.13 10.23 9.73
CA HIS A 160 12.43 9.64 10.00
C HIS A 160 12.95 8.82 8.80
N VAL A 161 14.11 9.21 8.25
CA VAL A 161 14.71 8.60 7.06
C VAL A 161 16.15 8.15 7.34
N ASN A 162 16.31 6.83 7.56
CA ASN A 162 17.55 6.26 8.10
C ASN A 162 18.59 5.88 7.02
N LYS A 163 18.13 5.27 5.93
CA LYS A 163 18.93 4.84 4.79
C LYS A 163 18.08 5.03 3.55
N GLY A 164 18.61 5.70 2.52
CA GLY A 164 17.88 5.90 1.27
C GLY A 164 18.20 7.19 0.54
N LYS A 165 17.58 7.36 -0.62
CA LYS A 165 17.51 8.66 -1.28
C LYS A 165 16.29 9.40 -0.74
N ILE A 166 16.22 10.69 -1.01
CA ILE A 166 15.12 11.61 -0.68
C ILE A 166 13.70 10.96 -0.87
N VAL A 167 12.72 11.32 -0.03
CA VAL A 167 11.37 10.69 0.02
C VAL A 167 10.68 10.59 -1.36
N SER A 168 10.82 11.62 -2.21
CA SER A 168 10.28 11.63 -3.58
C SER A 168 11.19 12.39 -4.56
N GLN A 169 11.16 12.08 -5.87
CA GLN A 169 11.92 12.89 -6.86
C GLN A 169 11.30 14.25 -7.11
N LYS A 170 10.00 14.37 -6.85
CA LYS A 170 9.24 15.59 -6.99
C LYS A 170 8.18 15.62 -5.91
N PHE A 171 8.15 16.71 -5.15
CA PHE A 171 7.00 17.09 -4.36
C PHE A 171 6.75 18.60 -4.37
N SER A 172 5.50 18.97 -4.10
CA SER A 172 5.06 20.36 -4.08
C SER A 172 5.01 20.92 -2.66
N SER A 173 4.73 20.08 -1.67
CA SER A 173 4.69 20.47 -0.26
C SER A 173 5.11 19.31 0.64
N LEU A 174 5.95 19.63 1.63
CA LEU A 174 6.31 18.77 2.76
C LEU A 174 5.96 19.55 4.02
N ASN A 175 4.98 19.06 4.77
CA ASN A 175 4.57 19.63 6.05
C ASN A 175 4.74 18.56 7.14
N CYS A 176 5.89 18.59 7.80
CA CYS A 176 6.20 17.72 8.92
C CYS A 176 6.77 18.56 10.05
N GLN A 177 6.38 18.26 11.29
CA GLN A 177 6.84 19.02 12.45
C GLN A 177 8.31 18.69 12.73
N ASP A 178 8.64 17.40 12.76
CA ASP A 178 9.97 16.90 13.03
C ASP A 178 10.52 16.11 11.84
N LEU A 179 11.76 16.42 11.48
CA LEU A 179 12.49 15.81 10.37
C LEU A 179 13.80 15.22 10.88
N ASP A 180 13.83 13.90 11.05
CA ASP A 180 15.08 13.16 11.27
C ASP A 180 15.57 12.56 9.94
N VAL A 181 16.32 13.38 9.20
CA VAL A 181 16.78 13.08 7.85
C VAL A 181 18.27 13.35 7.75
N ASN A 182 19.04 12.40 7.21
CA ASN A 182 20.46 12.65 6.95
C ASN A 182 20.60 13.73 5.85
N MET A 183 21.43 14.77 6.10
CA MET A 183 21.55 15.98 5.27
C MET A 183 21.75 15.72 3.77
N GLU A 184 22.51 14.70 3.35
CA GLU A 184 22.67 14.35 1.93
C GLU A 184 21.35 14.01 1.22
N GLN A 185 20.33 13.61 1.99
CA GLN A 185 19.01 13.20 1.53
C GLN A 185 17.99 14.34 1.46
N LEU A 186 18.35 15.58 1.84
CA LEU A 186 17.45 16.73 1.73
C LEU A 186 17.82 17.66 0.56
N PHE A 187 19.11 17.82 0.27
CA PHE A 187 19.62 18.80 -0.71
C PHE A 187 19.23 18.59 -2.18
N ALA A 188 18.57 17.48 -2.55
CA ALA A 188 18.23 17.20 -3.95
C ALA A 188 16.91 17.84 -4.44
N GLN A 189 16.23 18.67 -3.64
CA GLN A 189 15.07 19.46 -4.08
C GLN A 189 15.04 20.78 -3.31
N LYS A 190 15.04 21.90 -4.04
CA LYS A 190 14.73 23.22 -3.45
C LYS A 190 13.48 23.11 -2.60
N LEU A 191 13.60 23.30 -1.30
CA LEU A 191 12.49 23.63 -0.42
C LEU A 191 11.98 25.01 -0.85
N THR A 192 11.10 25.08 -1.84
CA THR A 192 10.32 26.30 -2.09
C THR A 192 9.15 26.32 -1.12
N SER A 193 9.43 26.57 0.14
CA SER A 193 8.57 27.24 1.14
C SER A 193 9.10 26.94 2.55
N LEU A 194 10.05 27.78 2.98
CA LEU A 194 10.04 28.47 4.26
C LEU A 194 10.74 29.82 4.01
#